data_AF-A0A523ZNH0-F1
#
_entry.id   AF-A0A523ZNH0-F1
#
_cell.length_a   1.000
_cell.length_b   1.000
_cell.length_c   1.000
_cell.angle_alpha   90.00
_cell.angle_beta   90.00
_cell.angle_gamma   90.00
#
_symmetry.space_group_name_H-M   'P 1'
#
loop_
_entity.id
_entity.type
_entity.pdbx_description
1 polymer ?
#
loop_
_entity_poly.entity_id
_entity_poly.type
_entity_poly.pdbx_seq_one_letter_code
_entity_poly.pdbx_strand_id
1 'polypeptide(L)'
;MKIKINKKNRSGIQEYSQYRKICPQTEPVYLEILRSMDGEKRLKTAFKLYEIALNLSRQNVLEQNPNITEKELKKILFKRFGYGPRRSTNKSPG
;
A
#
# COMPACT_ATOMS: atom_id res chain seq x y z
N MET A 1 -41.99 7.39 30.38
CA MET A 1 -41.04 8.50 30.61
C MET A 1 -39.81 8.30 29.71
N LYS A 2 -39.50 9.30 28.88
CA LYS A 2 -38.28 9.62 28.10
C LYS A 2 -37.26 8.51 27.73
N ILE A 3 -37.02 8.38 26.42
CA ILE A 3 -35.85 7.72 25.79
C ILE A 3 -34.54 8.42 26.20
N LYS A 4 -33.47 7.67 26.50
CA LYS A 4 -32.09 8.11 26.26
C LYS A 4 -31.18 6.94 25.85
N ILE A 5 -30.71 6.99 24.61
CA ILE A 5 -29.54 6.27 24.11
C ILE A 5 -28.31 6.89 24.80
N ASN A 6 -27.40 6.09 25.37
CA ASN A 6 -26.12 6.61 25.84
C ASN A 6 -24.94 5.97 25.10
N LYS A 7 -24.33 6.78 24.22
CA LYS A 7 -23.02 6.58 23.60
C LYS A 7 -21.94 6.92 24.62
N LYS A 8 -21.10 5.96 25.01
CA LYS A 8 -19.71 6.06 25.56
C LYS A 8 -19.44 4.75 26.32
N ASN A 9 -18.58 3.83 25.89
CA ASN A 9 -17.14 4.00 25.69
C ASN A 9 -16.63 3.09 24.57
N ARG A 10 -16.36 3.66 23.40
CA ARG A 10 -15.35 3.12 22.48
C ARG A 10 -13.99 3.51 23.06
N SER A 11 -13.50 2.80 24.06
CA SER A 11 -12.08 2.85 24.39
C SER A 11 -11.37 1.98 23.37
N GLY A 12 -10.93 2.62 22.29
CA GLY A 12 -10.15 1.98 21.24
C GLY A 12 -8.90 1.36 21.83
N ILE A 13 -8.89 0.03 21.91
CA ILE A 13 -7.65 -0.73 21.88
C ILE A 13 -7.14 -0.53 20.46
N GLN A 14 -6.30 0.49 20.29
CA GLN A 14 -5.48 0.59 19.11
C GLN A 14 -4.49 -0.56 19.21
N GLU A 15 -4.84 -1.73 18.66
CA GLU A 15 -3.90 -2.85 18.55
C GLU A 15 -2.70 -2.35 17.76
N TYR A 16 -1.61 -2.10 18.47
CA TYR A 16 -0.34 -1.74 17.86
C TYR A 16 0.12 -2.96 17.07
N SER A 17 0.11 -2.83 15.74
CA SER A 17 0.80 -3.76 14.85
C SER A 17 2.19 -4.07 15.41
N GLN A 18 2.51 -5.36 15.55
CA GLN A 18 3.79 -5.88 16.08
C GLN A 18 5.05 -5.34 15.37
N TYR A 19 4.89 -4.67 14.23
CA TYR A 19 5.95 -4.02 13.46
C TYR A 19 6.31 -2.61 13.94
N ARG A 20 5.64 -2.08 14.99
CA ARG A 20 5.75 -0.67 15.40
C ARG A 20 6.92 -0.33 16.33
N LYS A 21 7.95 -1.17 16.45
CA LYS A 21 9.26 -0.69 16.91
C LYS A 21 9.97 -0.01 15.72
N ILE A 22 9.43 1.12 15.29
CA ILE A 22 10.04 1.94 14.24
C ILE A 22 11.21 2.67 14.91
N CYS A 23 12.40 2.10 14.80
CA CYS A 23 13.61 2.81 15.16
C CYS A 23 13.84 3.88 14.08
N PRO A 24 13.92 5.18 14.39
CA PRO A 24 14.11 6.23 13.39
C PRO A 24 15.42 6.08 12.57
N GLN A 25 16.30 5.14 12.94
CA GLN A 25 17.52 4.81 12.22
C GLN A 25 17.32 3.77 11.09
N THR A 26 16.15 3.12 10.94
CA THR A 26 16.01 2.01 10.00
C THR A 26 16.01 2.42 8.54
N GLU A 27 15.48 3.60 8.20
CA GLU A 27 15.40 4.05 6.81
C GLU A 27 16.78 4.35 6.22
N PRO A 28 17.67 5.11 6.87
CA PRO A 28 19.05 5.29 6.41
C PRO A 28 19.81 3.96 6.24
N VAL A 29 19.71 3.06 7.23
CA VAL A 29 20.36 1.75 7.18
C VAL A 29 19.83 0.88 6.04
N TYR A 30 18.51 0.91 5.80
CA TYR A 30 17.91 0.16 4.69
C TYR A 30 18.35 0.70 3.32
N LEU A 31 18.46 2.03 3.18
CA LEU A 31 18.98 2.64 1.97
C LEU A 31 20.45 2.29 1.72
N GLU A 32 21.28 2.22 2.76
CA GLU A 32 22.66 1.75 2.66
C GLU A 32 22.75 0.29 2.19
N ILE A 33 21.93 -0.60 2.77
CA ILE A 33 21.82 -1.99 2.35
C ILE A 33 21.41 -2.08 0.87
N LEU A 34 20.43 -1.29 0.43
CA LEU A 34 20.05 -1.25 -0.98
C LEU A 34 21.18 -0.73 -1.86
N ARG A 35 21.94 0.28 -1.41
CA ARG A 35 23.07 0.87 -2.15
C ARG A 35 24.24 -0.09 -2.29
N SER A 36 24.47 -0.98 -1.31
CA SER A 36 25.51 -2.00 -1.38
C SER A 36 25.16 -3.20 -2.25
N MET A 37 23.90 -3.32 -2.69
CA MET A 37 23.51 -4.37 -3.65
C MET A 37 24.04 -4.09 -5.05
N ASP A 38 24.27 -5.16 -5.80
CA ASP A 38 24.43 -5.10 -7.25
C ASP A 38 23.23 -4.36 -7.91
N GLY A 39 23.50 -3.66 -9.01
CA GLY A 39 22.53 -2.80 -9.68
C GLY A 39 21.25 -3.52 -10.10
N GLU A 40 21.35 -4.73 -10.66
CA GLU A 40 20.17 -5.50 -11.04
C GLU A 40 19.39 -5.99 -9.82
N LYS A 41 20.09 -6.47 -8.79
CA LYS A 41 19.47 -6.94 -7.55
C LYS A 41 18.73 -5.80 -6.85
N ARG A 42 19.32 -4.61 -6.82
CA ARG A 42 18.70 -3.40 -6.28
C ARG A 42 17.44 -3.03 -7.06
N LEU A 43 17.49 -3.05 -8.39
CA LEU A 43 16.34 -2.74 -9.24
C LEU A 43 15.20 -3.76 -9.07
N LYS A 44 15.51 -5.06 -9.01
CA LYS A 44 14.54 -6.12 -8.72
C LYS A 44 13.87 -5.92 -7.35
N THR A 45 14.64 -5.51 -6.36
CA THR A 45 14.12 -5.22 -5.01
C THR A 45 13.20 -4.00 -5.02
N ALA A 46 13.58 -2.92 -5.71
CA ALA A 46 12.75 -1.73 -5.86
C ALA A 46 11.41 -2.04 -6.54
N PHE A 47 11.39 -2.88 -7.59
CA PHE A 47 10.15 -3.31 -8.23
C PHE A 47 9.25 -4.11 -7.30
N LYS A 48 9.80 -5.03 -6.49
CA LYS A 48 9.02 -5.77 -5.48
C LYS A 48 8.40 -4.84 -4.45
N LEU A 49 9.16 -3.86 -3.96
CA LEU A 49 8.63 -2.86 -3.01
C LEU A 49 7.51 -2.03 -3.64
N TYR A 50 7.65 -1.65 -4.90
CA TYR A 50 6.61 -0.96 -5.65
C TYR A 50 5.33 -1.80 -5.78
N GLU A 51 5.44 -3.08 -6.12
CA GLU A 51 4.29 -3.99 -6.20
C GLU A 51 3.57 -4.14 -4.86
N ILE A 52 4.32 -4.26 -3.76
CA ILE A 52 3.75 -4.30 -2.40
C ILE A 52 2.99 -3.00 -2.11
N ALA A 53 3.60 -1.84 -2.37
CA ALA A 53 2.97 -0.55 -2.15
C ALA A 53 1.67 -0.38 -2.98
N LEU A 54 1.68 -0.83 -4.24
CA LEU A 54 0.51 -0.80 -5.11
C LEU A 54 -0.61 -1.69 -4.59
N ASN A 55 -0.31 -2.90 -4.11
CA ASN A 55 -1.29 -3.82 -3.55
C ASN A 55 -1.92 -3.27 -2.26
N LEU A 56 -1.11 -2.72 -1.35
CA LEU A 56 -1.60 -2.06 -0.13
C LEU A 56 -2.54 -0.89 -0.48
N SER A 57 -2.15 -0.07 -1.45
CA SER A 57 -3.00 1.02 -1.92
C SER A 57 -4.29 0.52 -2.57
N ARG A 58 -4.23 -0.54 -3.39
CA ARG A 58 -5.41 -1.14 -4.04
C ARG A 58 -6.39 -1.62 -3.00
N GLN A 59 -5.92 -2.37 -2.02
CA GLN A 59 -6.76 -2.89 -0.93
C GLN A 59 -7.43 -1.75 -0.16
N ASN A 60 -6.67 -0.73 0.23
CA ASN A 60 -7.23 0.43 0.90
C ASN A 60 -8.33 1.14 0.09
N VAL A 61 -8.17 1.28 -1.23
CA VAL A 61 -9.20 1.91 -2.08
C VAL A 61 -10.46 1.05 -2.16
N LEU A 62 -10.32 -0.27 -2.27
CA LEU A 62 -11.44 -1.21 -2.30
C LEU A 62 -12.22 -1.21 -0.97
N GLU A 63 -11.51 -1.20 0.15
CA GLU A 63 -12.12 -1.12 1.49
C GLU A 63 -12.91 0.19 1.69
N GLN A 64 -12.40 1.30 1.17
CA GLN A 64 -13.06 2.60 1.25
C GLN A 64 -14.20 2.76 0.24
N ASN A 65 -14.18 2.01 -0.87
CA ASN A 65 -15.13 2.14 -1.98
C ASN A 65 -15.54 0.75 -2.51
N PRO A 66 -16.42 0.01 -1.81
CA PRO A 66 -16.75 -1.39 -2.16
C PRO A 66 -17.34 -1.58 -3.56
N ASN A 67 -17.99 -0.55 -4.11
CA ASN A 67 -18.65 -0.60 -5.43
C ASN A 67 -17.85 0.11 -6.54
N ILE A 68 -16.57 0.41 -6.30
CA ILE A 68 -15.74 1.09 -7.29
C ILE A 68 -15.57 0.24 -8.55
N THR A 69 -15.63 0.88 -9.72
CA THR A 69 -15.33 0.19 -10.98
C THR A 69 -13.83 0.02 -11.17
N GLU A 70 -13.41 -0.99 -11.95
CA GLU A 70 -11.99 -1.20 -12.27
C GLU A 70 -11.36 0.03 -12.96
N LYS A 71 -12.14 0.76 -13.77
CA LYS A 71 -11.68 2.00 -14.44
C LYS A 71 -11.37 3.11 -13.44
N GLU A 72 -12.22 3.28 -12.43
CA GLU A 72 -12.03 4.27 -11.38
C GLU A 72 -10.89 3.89 -10.45
N LEU A 73 -10.80 2.60 -10.07
CA LEU A 73 -9.69 2.07 -9.30
C LEU A 73 -8.36 2.35 -9.98
N LYS A 74 -8.24 2.06 -11.28
CA LYS A 74 -7.05 2.39 -12.07
C LYS A 74 -6.73 3.88 -12.06
N LYS A 75 -7.75 4.75 -12.18
CA LYS A 75 -7.56 6.20 -12.13
C LYS A 75 -7.02 6.67 -10.77
N ILE A 76 -7.51 6.09 -9.67
CA ILE A 76 -7.05 6.41 -8.32
C ILE A 76 -5.61 5.92 -8.10
N LEU A 77 -5.30 4.68 -8.50
CA LEU A 77 -3.93 4.15 -8.38
C LEU A 77 -2.95 4.95 -9.26
N PHE A 78 -3.35 5.33 -10.47
CA PHE A 78 -2.56 6.20 -11.34
C PHE A 78 -2.27 7.56 -10.69
N LYS A 79 -3.26 8.18 -10.05
CA LYS A 79 -3.07 9.44 -9.32
C LYS A 79 -2.07 9.30 -8.15
N ARG A 80 -2.01 8.14 -7.49
CA ARG A 80 -1.13 7.90 -6.34
C ARG A 80 0.32 7.63 -6.74
N PHE A 81 0.53 6.87 -7.82
CA PHE A 81 1.86 6.35 -8.18
C PHE A 81 2.43 6.90 -9.48
N GLY A 82 1.68 7.69 -10.25
CA GLY A 82 2.12 8.30 -11.51
C GLY A 82 2.35 7.32 -12.67
N TYR A 83 2.24 6.00 -12.43
CA TYR A 83 2.39 4.96 -13.43
C TYR A 83 1.17 4.03 -13.39
N GLY A 84 0.49 3.88 -14.54
CA GLY A 84 -0.53 2.85 -14.67
C GLY A 84 0.17 1.50 -14.63
N PRO A 85 -0.44 0.42 -14.09
CA PRO A 85 0.11 -0.92 -14.23
C PRO A 85 0.10 -1.30 -15.72
N ARG A 86 1.12 -0.88 -16.47
CA ARG A 86 1.45 -1.41 -17.80
C ARG A 86 2.54 -2.45 -17.62
N ARG A 87 2.09 -3.64 -17.24
CA ARG A 87 2.43 -4.87 -17.96
C ARG A 87 1.15 -5.72 -18.05
N SER A 88 0.11 -5.18 -18.71
CA SER A 88 -0.77 -6.09 -19.45
C SER A 88 0.09 -6.64 -20.58
N THR A 89 0.64 -7.83 -20.39
CA THR A 89 1.10 -8.66 -21.50
C THR A 89 -0.12 -8.98 -22.34
N ASN A 90 -0.44 -8.07 -23.25
CA ASN A 90 -1.20 -8.43 -24.43
C ASN A 90 -0.40 -9.53 -25.12
N LYS A 91 -1.09 -10.63 -25.43
CA LYS A 91 -0.63 -11.69 -26.32
C LYS A 91 0.27 -11.11 -27.42
N SER A 92 1.51 -11.60 -27.52
CA SER A 92 2.22 -11.54 -28.78
C SER A 92 1.39 -12.33 -29.81
N PRO A 93 1.06 -11.77 -30.98
CA PRO A 93 0.65 -12.61 -32.09
C PRO A 93 1.92 -13.31 -32.59
N GLY A 94 1.98 -14.61 -32.34
CA GLY A 94 2.83 -15.56 -33.05
C GLY A 94 1.91 -16.53 -33.76
#